data_AF-A0A6H1R6T7-F1
#
_entry.id   AF-A0A6H1R6T7-F1
#
_cell.length_a   1.000
_cell.length_b   1.000
_cell.length_c   1.000
_cell.angle_alpha   90.00
_cell.angle_beta   90.00
_cell.angle_gamma   90.00
#
_symmetry.space_group_name_H-M   'P 1'
#
loop_
_entity.id
_entity.type
_entity.pdbx_description
1 polymer ?
#
loop_
_entity_poly.entity_id
_entity_poly.type
_entity_poly.pdbx_seq_one_letter_code
_entity_poly.pdbx_strand_id
1 'polypeptide(L)'
;MAGATVRLVDVICNDCQHDIMKQGWGQRFLPLIERDFSQCDRCAETVDATCQRFGTSELVLAKPLPFLTEDERREYIAVHEAAHAVVGEHLGMVVESVVVEKHESVAAGRVIPAAGVTEWAIDSLRASTLGDYAAMTVAGMQANQRWLASRGQDTHPNRLEVAAGGNGDILSLEHAVDGRFPMRQVMKEARASADTVISGQWDQITAVARAVLANGRMDRDQVRDVMHTAGHQGRISKPVPRNESATDSTRHTPNPSKHATTTGGTSMAGIEEIIAAISNTSSKSEQIQGALAQVQQWATEIAGHLHMALGESGQHEVQQVIGLFQELAEQRITELHQPAALRGQECGS
;
A
#
# COMPACT_ATOMS: atom_id res chain seq x y z
N MET A 1 -35.69 -18.05 12.43
CA MET A 1 -35.66 -18.22 10.96
C MET A 1 -34.21 -17.99 10.54
N ALA A 2 -33.74 -18.53 9.41
CA ALA A 2 -32.38 -18.18 8.96
C ALA A 2 -32.44 -16.79 8.32
N GLY A 3 -31.54 -15.89 8.72
CA GLY A 3 -31.44 -14.55 8.12
C GLY A 3 -31.14 -14.59 6.63
N ALA A 4 -31.48 -13.52 5.91
CA ALA A 4 -31.20 -13.39 4.48
C ALA A 4 -29.74 -13.00 4.25
N THR A 5 -29.01 -13.78 3.45
CA THR A 5 -27.63 -13.49 3.10
C THR A 5 -27.56 -12.42 2.01
N VAL A 6 -26.82 -11.32 2.26
CA VAL A 6 -26.69 -10.17 1.36
C VAL A 6 -25.22 -9.78 1.16
N ARG A 7 -24.90 -9.05 0.09
CA ARG A 7 -23.54 -8.55 -0.17
C ARG A 7 -23.43 -7.06 0.20
N LEU A 8 -22.20 -6.53 0.24
CA LEU A 8 -21.99 -5.09 0.51
C LEU A 8 -22.74 -4.18 -0.48
N VAL A 9 -22.80 -4.59 -1.75
CA VAL A 9 -23.51 -3.84 -2.81
C VAL A 9 -25.02 -3.73 -2.55
N ASP A 10 -25.60 -4.64 -1.75
CA ASP A 10 -27.03 -4.67 -1.43
C ASP A 10 -27.41 -3.74 -0.27
N VAL A 11 -26.45 -3.26 0.51
CA VAL A 11 -26.69 -2.51 1.76
C VAL A 11 -26.00 -1.15 1.82
N ILE A 12 -25.11 -0.85 0.86
CA ILE A 12 -24.46 0.45 0.74
C ILE A 12 -25.16 1.24 -0.37
N CYS A 13 -25.49 2.51 -0.15
CA CYS A 13 -26.10 3.34 -1.19
C CYS A 13 -25.12 3.62 -2.34
N ASN A 14 -25.64 3.86 -3.56
CA ASN A 14 -24.83 4.09 -4.76
C ASN A 14 -23.79 5.21 -4.62
N ASP A 15 -24.13 6.28 -3.89
CA ASP A 15 -23.21 7.40 -3.65
C ASP A 15 -22.00 6.95 -2.83
N CYS A 16 -22.22 6.27 -1.70
CA CYS A 16 -21.14 5.70 -0.88
C CYS A 16 -20.32 4.68 -1.68
N GLN A 17 -20.95 3.81 -2.47
CA GLN A 17 -20.23 2.86 -3.31
C GLN A 17 -19.29 3.56 -4.30
N HIS A 18 -19.76 4.60 -5.00
CA HIS A 18 -18.95 5.37 -5.94
C HIS A 18 -17.77 6.06 -5.26
N ASP A 19 -18.02 6.61 -4.08
CA ASP A 19 -17.04 7.33 -3.31
C ASP A 19 -15.97 6.42 -2.70
N ILE A 20 -16.36 5.24 -2.21
CA ILE A 20 -15.46 4.15 -1.81
C ILE A 20 -14.60 3.71 -2.99
N MET A 21 -15.21 3.50 -4.17
CA MET A 21 -14.46 3.08 -5.35
C MET A 21 -13.44 4.13 -5.80
N LYS A 22 -13.65 5.42 -5.50
CA LYS A 22 -12.70 6.49 -5.83
C LYS A 22 -11.61 6.69 -4.78
N GLN A 23 -11.97 6.64 -3.50
CA GLN A 23 -11.13 7.11 -2.40
C GLN A 23 -10.65 5.97 -1.49
N GLY A 24 -11.15 4.75 -1.70
CA GLY A 24 -10.93 3.63 -0.80
C GLY A 24 -11.80 3.70 0.45
N TRP A 25 -11.64 2.69 1.32
CA TRP A 25 -12.35 2.56 2.59
C TRP A 25 -11.62 3.30 3.73
N GLY A 26 -11.51 4.63 3.59
CA GLY A 26 -10.91 5.49 4.61
C GLY A 26 -11.76 5.66 5.88
N GLN A 27 -11.26 6.48 6.82
CA GLN A 27 -11.79 6.74 8.15
C GLN A 27 -13.28 7.10 8.13
N ARG A 28 -13.71 7.90 7.14
CA ARG A 28 -15.11 8.32 6.98
C ARG A 28 -16.08 7.15 6.75
N PHE A 29 -15.58 5.97 6.37
CA PHE A 29 -16.35 4.76 6.12
C PHE A 29 -16.21 3.71 7.22
N LEU A 30 -15.47 3.99 8.30
CA LEU A 30 -15.37 3.07 9.44
C LEU A 30 -16.74 2.62 9.97
N PRO A 31 -17.76 3.48 10.12
CA PRO A 31 -19.08 3.01 10.54
C PRO A 31 -19.63 1.92 9.61
N LEU A 32 -19.47 2.07 8.29
CA LEU A 32 -19.93 1.07 7.32
C LEU A 32 -19.14 -0.25 7.42
N ILE A 33 -17.83 -0.19 7.74
CA ILE A 33 -17.01 -1.39 8.02
C ILE A 33 -17.50 -2.09 9.29
N GLU A 34 -17.81 -1.30 10.31
CA GLU A 34 -18.36 -1.75 11.60
C GLU A 34 -19.85 -2.12 11.51
N ARG A 35 -20.42 -2.08 10.30
CA ARG A 35 -21.83 -2.41 9.99
C ARG A 35 -22.84 -1.47 10.63
N ASP A 36 -22.42 -0.28 10.99
CA ASP A 36 -23.27 0.85 11.32
C ASP A 36 -23.63 1.64 10.05
N PHE A 37 -24.76 1.29 9.44
CA PHE A 37 -25.32 1.97 8.28
C PHE A 37 -26.11 3.24 8.64
N SER A 38 -26.32 3.51 9.93
CA SER A 38 -27.18 4.63 10.39
C SER A 38 -26.53 6.01 10.20
N GLN A 39 -25.20 6.06 10.02
CA GLN A 39 -24.46 7.30 9.77
C GLN A 39 -24.68 7.89 8.37
N CYS A 40 -25.42 7.20 7.49
CA CYS A 40 -25.79 7.69 6.18
C CYS A 40 -27.25 7.34 5.90
N ASP A 41 -28.13 8.34 5.87
CA ASP A 41 -29.58 8.17 5.66
C ASP A 41 -29.88 7.28 4.44
N ARG A 42 -29.14 7.45 3.34
CA ARG A 42 -29.35 6.66 2.12
C ARG A 42 -28.89 5.21 2.25
N CYS A 43 -27.85 4.95 3.05
CA CYS A 43 -27.46 3.57 3.38
C CYS A 43 -28.52 2.92 4.27
N ALA A 44 -29.04 3.64 5.26
CA ALA A 44 -30.15 3.16 6.09
C ALA A 44 -31.40 2.84 5.26
N GLU A 45 -31.79 3.73 4.34
CA GLU A 45 -32.87 3.47 3.37
C GLU A 45 -32.60 2.24 2.49
N THR A 46 -31.34 2.05 2.07
CA THR A 46 -30.94 0.87 1.27
C THR A 46 -31.08 -0.42 2.07
N VAL A 47 -30.71 -0.41 3.37
CA VAL A 47 -30.92 -1.54 4.28
C VAL A 47 -32.41 -1.82 4.48
N ASP A 48 -33.23 -0.80 4.72
CA ASP A 48 -34.68 -0.95 4.90
C ASP A 48 -35.34 -1.53 3.64
N ALA A 49 -34.99 -1.03 2.46
CA ALA A 49 -35.46 -1.56 1.19
C ALA A 49 -35.04 -3.03 0.99
N THR A 50 -33.82 -3.39 1.40
CA THR A 50 -33.34 -4.78 1.35
C THR A 50 -34.08 -5.68 2.34
N CYS A 51 -34.36 -5.21 3.56
CA CYS A 51 -35.19 -5.92 4.53
C CYS A 51 -36.61 -6.18 3.99
N GLN A 52 -37.23 -5.17 3.39
CA GLN A 52 -38.54 -5.29 2.74
C GLN A 52 -38.50 -6.30 1.58
N ARG A 53 -37.45 -6.26 0.74
CA ARG A 53 -37.25 -7.17 -0.38
C ARG A 53 -37.18 -8.64 0.06
N PHE A 54 -36.52 -8.92 1.18
CA PHE A 54 -36.36 -10.28 1.70
C PHE A 54 -37.43 -10.70 2.73
N GLY A 55 -38.29 -9.78 3.17
CA GLY A 55 -39.32 -10.04 4.17
C GLY A 55 -38.76 -10.37 5.56
N THR A 56 -37.55 -9.88 5.87
CA THR A 56 -36.87 -10.12 7.16
C THR A 56 -36.00 -8.93 7.54
N SER A 57 -35.92 -8.63 8.84
CA SER A 57 -34.94 -7.67 9.40
C SER A 57 -33.58 -8.33 9.71
N GLU A 58 -33.51 -9.65 9.67
CA GLU A 58 -32.28 -10.41 9.91
C GLU A 58 -31.48 -10.52 8.60
N LEU A 59 -30.67 -9.50 8.30
CA LEU A 59 -29.71 -9.54 7.19
C LEU A 59 -28.35 -10.05 7.68
N VAL A 60 -27.75 -10.97 6.93
CA VAL A 60 -26.41 -11.50 7.20
C VAL A 60 -25.50 -11.13 6.05
N LEU A 61 -24.44 -10.38 6.31
CA LEU A 61 -23.44 -10.09 5.29
C LEU A 61 -22.71 -11.39 4.89
N ALA A 62 -22.72 -11.67 3.60
CA ALA A 62 -21.94 -12.73 3.00
C ALA A 62 -20.44 -12.52 3.26
N LYS A 63 -19.67 -13.61 3.27
CA LYS A 63 -18.22 -13.51 3.16
C LYS A 63 -17.85 -12.77 1.87
N PRO A 64 -16.82 -11.89 1.87
CA PRO A 64 -16.34 -11.26 0.65
C PRO A 64 -16.01 -12.29 -0.42
N LEU A 65 -16.43 -12.02 -1.66
CA LEU A 65 -16.26 -12.89 -2.82
C LEU A 65 -16.74 -14.33 -2.51
N PRO A 66 -18.05 -14.52 -2.23
CA PRO A 66 -18.56 -15.80 -1.72
C PRO A 66 -18.51 -16.94 -2.72
N PHE A 67 -18.25 -16.63 -4.00
CA PHE A 67 -18.09 -17.61 -5.08
C PHE A 67 -16.70 -18.24 -5.13
N LEU A 68 -15.71 -17.66 -4.43
CA LEU A 68 -14.37 -18.24 -4.38
C LEU A 68 -14.35 -19.47 -3.48
N THR A 69 -13.82 -20.57 -4.00
CA THR A 69 -13.36 -21.71 -3.20
C THR A 69 -12.28 -21.29 -2.21
N GLU A 70 -11.98 -22.12 -1.20
CA GLU A 70 -10.92 -21.81 -0.24
C GLU A 70 -9.54 -21.75 -0.91
N ASP A 71 -9.27 -22.59 -1.92
CA ASP A 71 -8.01 -22.56 -2.67
C ASP A 71 -7.87 -21.27 -3.50
N GLU A 72 -8.94 -20.86 -4.20
CA GLU A 72 -8.96 -19.59 -4.94
C GLU A 72 -8.83 -18.40 -4.00
N ARG A 73 -9.40 -18.49 -2.78
CA ARG A 73 -9.26 -17.45 -1.76
C ARG A 73 -7.81 -17.32 -1.29
N ARG A 74 -7.11 -18.43 -1.07
CA ARG A 74 -5.69 -18.42 -0.73
C ARG A 74 -4.84 -17.88 -1.89
N GLU A 75 -5.15 -18.23 -3.13
CA GLU A 75 -4.49 -17.66 -4.32
C GLU A 75 -4.72 -16.14 -4.40
N TYR A 76 -5.96 -15.69 -4.19
CA TYR A 76 -6.33 -14.27 -4.17
C TYR A 76 -5.53 -13.50 -3.11
N ILE A 77 -5.41 -14.03 -1.89
CA ILE A 77 -4.58 -13.42 -0.85
C ILE A 77 -3.10 -13.43 -1.25
N ALA A 78 -2.59 -14.53 -1.79
CA ALA A 78 -1.18 -14.61 -2.21
C ALA A 78 -0.83 -13.58 -3.30
N VAL A 79 -1.76 -13.32 -4.22
CA VAL A 79 -1.60 -12.28 -5.26
C VAL A 79 -1.60 -10.88 -4.66
N HIS A 80 -2.44 -10.64 -3.65
CA HIS A 80 -2.48 -9.39 -2.90
C HIS A 80 -1.12 -9.09 -2.25
N GLU A 81 -0.61 -10.02 -1.44
CA GLU A 81 0.65 -9.86 -0.73
C GLU A 81 1.86 -9.80 -1.67
N ALA A 82 1.87 -10.65 -2.70
CA ALA A 82 2.94 -10.60 -3.70
C ALA A 82 2.99 -9.26 -4.44
N ALA A 83 1.84 -8.60 -4.67
CA ALA A 83 1.82 -7.29 -5.31
C ALA A 83 2.45 -6.21 -4.43
N HIS A 84 2.14 -6.21 -3.13
CA HIS A 84 2.79 -5.33 -2.15
C HIS A 84 4.33 -5.51 -2.16
N ALA A 85 4.80 -6.75 -2.09
CA ALA A 85 6.23 -7.05 -2.08
C ALA A 85 6.93 -6.62 -3.37
N VAL A 86 6.41 -7.02 -4.53
CA VAL A 86 7.03 -6.75 -5.82
C VAL A 86 6.97 -5.25 -6.15
N VAL A 87 5.82 -4.60 -5.99
CA VAL A 87 5.71 -3.16 -6.25
C VAL A 87 6.62 -2.38 -5.31
N GLY A 88 6.67 -2.72 -4.02
CA GLY A 88 7.58 -2.10 -3.06
C GLY A 88 9.05 -2.21 -3.47
N GLU A 89 9.55 -3.40 -3.81
CA GLU A 89 10.94 -3.60 -4.25
C GLU A 89 11.28 -2.83 -5.53
N HIS A 90 10.36 -2.74 -6.50
CA HIS A 90 10.56 -1.92 -7.72
C HIS A 90 10.58 -0.41 -7.44
N LEU A 91 9.96 0.03 -6.35
CA LEU A 91 9.97 1.42 -5.90
C LEU A 91 11.09 1.70 -4.88
N GLY A 92 12.02 0.75 -4.69
CA GLY A 92 13.19 0.91 -3.84
C GLY A 92 12.94 0.66 -2.35
N MET A 93 11.75 0.17 -1.98
CA MET A 93 11.46 -0.30 -0.63
C MET A 93 12.05 -1.70 -0.44
N VAL A 94 12.43 -2.06 0.78
CA VAL A 94 12.99 -3.39 1.06
C VAL A 94 11.95 -4.26 1.73
N VAL A 95 11.57 -5.35 1.06
CA VAL A 95 10.71 -6.37 1.68
C VAL A 95 11.51 -7.13 2.74
N GLU A 96 10.89 -7.40 3.87
CA GLU A 96 11.44 -8.23 4.94
C GLU A 96 10.86 -9.63 4.90
N SER A 97 9.53 -9.74 4.82
CA SER A 97 8.87 -11.03 4.67
C SER A 97 7.49 -10.92 4.00
N VAL A 98 7.01 -12.03 3.44
CA VAL A 98 5.66 -12.18 2.89
C VAL A 98 5.05 -13.45 3.47
N VAL A 99 3.83 -13.36 4.01
CA VAL A 99 3.13 -14.47 4.67
C VAL A 99 1.72 -14.59 4.11
N VAL A 100 1.29 -15.81 3.77
CA VAL A 100 -0.08 -16.13 3.32
C VAL A 100 -0.69 -17.17 4.24
N GLU A 101 -0.81 -16.79 5.51
CA GLU A 101 -1.44 -17.56 6.56
C GLU A 101 -2.22 -16.61 7.49
N LYS A 102 -3.21 -17.17 8.19
CA LYS A 102 -3.94 -16.42 9.21
C LYS A 102 -2.95 -16.00 10.30
N HIS A 103 -2.85 -14.70 10.49
CA HIS A 103 -2.06 -14.11 11.56
C HIS A 103 -2.85 -12.96 12.18
N GLU A 104 -2.47 -12.58 13.38
CA GLU A 104 -2.96 -11.37 14.01
C GLU A 104 -2.06 -10.22 13.57
N SER A 105 -2.66 -9.16 13.03
CA SER A 105 -1.97 -7.93 12.64
C SER A 105 -2.51 -6.76 13.45
N VAL A 106 -1.68 -5.75 13.72
CA VAL A 106 -2.11 -4.52 14.39
C VAL A 106 -2.27 -3.42 13.35
N ALA A 107 -3.49 -2.94 13.15
CA ALA A 107 -3.79 -1.80 12.28
C ALA A 107 -4.51 -0.72 13.09
N ALA A 108 -3.99 0.51 13.07
CA ALA A 108 -4.53 1.65 13.81
C ALA A 108 -4.83 1.33 15.30
N GLY A 109 -3.91 0.62 15.96
CA GLY A 109 -4.02 0.25 17.37
C GLY A 109 -5.01 -0.88 17.68
N ARG A 110 -5.54 -1.58 16.67
CA ARG A 110 -6.46 -2.72 16.83
C ARG A 110 -5.85 -3.99 16.28
N VAL A 111 -5.97 -5.10 17.03
CA VAL A 111 -5.64 -6.44 16.53
C VAL A 111 -6.74 -6.89 15.58
N ILE A 112 -6.38 -7.11 14.32
CA ILE A 112 -7.27 -7.60 13.28
C ILE A 112 -6.75 -8.93 12.73
N PRO A 113 -7.63 -9.93 12.55
CA PRO A 113 -7.24 -11.15 11.86
C PRO A 113 -6.95 -10.80 10.40
N ALA A 114 -5.70 -10.98 9.99
CA ALA A 114 -5.26 -10.75 8.63
C ALA A 114 -4.96 -12.10 7.96
N ALA A 115 -5.31 -12.20 6.68
CA ALA A 115 -5.21 -13.45 5.93
C ALA A 115 -3.85 -13.61 5.24
N GLY A 116 -3.09 -12.52 5.14
CA GLY A 116 -1.72 -12.43 4.66
C GLY A 116 -1.13 -11.07 5.04
N VAL A 117 0.20 -10.98 5.06
CA VAL A 117 0.93 -9.74 5.36
C VAL A 117 2.22 -9.69 4.57
N THR A 118 2.57 -8.48 4.17
CA THR A 118 3.88 -8.12 3.64
C THR A 118 4.54 -7.18 4.63
N GLU A 119 5.70 -7.55 5.13
CA GLU A 119 6.51 -6.75 6.05
C GLU A 119 7.66 -6.09 5.29
N TRP A 120 8.03 -4.87 5.66
CA TRP A 120 9.13 -4.14 5.06
C TRP A 120 10.14 -3.73 6.12
N ALA A 121 11.42 -3.75 5.75
CA ALA A 121 12.48 -3.26 6.62
C ALA A 121 12.32 -1.74 6.78
N ILE A 122 11.78 -1.33 7.92
CA ILE A 122 11.22 0.02 8.06
C ILE A 122 12.33 1.10 8.03
N ASP A 123 13.53 0.76 8.50
CA ASP A 123 14.76 1.59 8.44
C ASP A 123 15.26 1.86 7.01
N SER A 124 14.82 1.07 6.05
CA SER A 124 15.24 1.17 4.64
C SER A 124 14.32 2.04 3.78
N LEU A 125 13.17 2.48 4.31
CA LEU A 125 12.21 3.34 3.60
C LEU A 125 12.73 4.77 3.35
N ARG A 126 13.99 5.06 3.70
CA ARG A 126 14.68 6.33 3.46
C ARG A 126 14.73 6.78 2.00
N ALA A 127 14.32 5.95 1.04
CA ALA A 127 14.35 6.26 -0.39
C ALA A 127 12.97 6.42 -1.08
N SER A 128 11.85 6.10 -0.41
CA SER A 128 10.51 6.15 -1.04
C SER A 128 9.82 7.49 -0.84
N THR A 129 9.27 8.07 -1.90
CA THR A 129 8.36 9.23 -1.80
C THR A 129 7.01 8.80 -1.20
N LEU A 130 6.20 9.76 -0.74
CA LEU A 130 4.81 9.47 -0.33
C LEU A 130 4.02 8.81 -1.48
N GLY A 131 4.30 9.21 -2.73
CA GLY A 131 3.68 8.60 -3.91
C GLY A 131 4.06 7.13 -4.09
N ASP A 132 5.33 6.79 -3.83
CA ASP A 132 5.81 5.40 -3.90
C ASP A 132 5.20 4.53 -2.81
N TYR A 133 5.16 5.05 -1.57
CA TYR A 133 4.46 4.40 -0.46
C TYR A 133 3.00 4.18 -0.82
N ALA A 134 2.28 5.21 -1.27
CA ALA A 134 0.88 5.10 -1.65
C ALA A 134 0.65 4.07 -2.78
N ALA A 135 1.51 4.05 -3.79
CA ALA A 135 1.45 3.07 -4.88
C ALA A 135 1.63 1.63 -4.38
N MET A 136 2.61 1.40 -3.50
CA MET A 136 2.79 0.12 -2.83
C MET A 136 1.54 -0.24 -2.01
N THR A 137 1.00 0.70 -1.23
CA THR A 137 -0.15 0.45 -0.35
C THR A 137 -1.42 0.10 -1.12
N VAL A 138 -1.62 0.58 -2.34
CA VAL A 138 -2.80 0.19 -3.15
C VAL A 138 -2.54 -1.03 -4.05
N ALA A 139 -1.31 -1.53 -4.10
CA ALA A 139 -0.90 -2.57 -5.06
C ALA A 139 -1.69 -3.87 -4.89
N GLY A 140 -1.91 -4.33 -3.66
CA GLY A 140 -2.67 -5.55 -3.38
C GLY A 140 -4.08 -5.52 -3.96
N MET A 141 -4.81 -4.42 -3.75
CA MET A 141 -6.15 -4.25 -4.33
C MET A 141 -6.13 -4.18 -5.86
N GLN A 142 -5.17 -3.44 -6.46
CA GLN A 142 -5.08 -3.34 -7.93
C GLN A 142 -4.73 -4.70 -8.57
N ALA A 143 -3.84 -5.48 -7.96
CA ALA A 143 -3.52 -6.83 -8.42
C ALA A 143 -4.72 -7.78 -8.32
N ASN A 144 -5.51 -7.69 -7.25
CA ASN A 144 -6.75 -8.46 -7.10
C ASN A 144 -7.81 -8.10 -8.14
N GLN A 145 -7.97 -6.82 -8.47
CA GLN A 145 -8.85 -6.40 -9.56
C GLN A 145 -8.41 -6.99 -10.90
N ARG A 146 -7.12 -6.96 -11.21
CA ARG A 146 -6.58 -7.61 -12.41
C ARG A 146 -6.79 -9.13 -12.42
N TRP A 147 -6.57 -9.79 -11.28
CA TRP A 147 -6.76 -11.24 -11.12
C TRP A 147 -8.21 -11.68 -11.34
N LEU A 148 -9.19 -10.88 -10.88
CA LEU A 148 -10.61 -11.11 -11.15
C LEU A 148 -10.95 -10.84 -12.61
N ALA A 149 -10.42 -9.77 -13.20
CA ALA A 149 -10.64 -9.44 -14.60
C ALA A 149 -10.15 -10.54 -15.54
N SER A 150 -8.98 -11.13 -15.29
CA SER A 150 -8.47 -12.24 -16.10
C SER A 150 -9.32 -13.51 -16.02
N ARG A 151 -10.26 -13.59 -15.06
CA ARG A 151 -11.19 -14.71 -14.86
C ARG A 151 -12.64 -14.37 -15.26
N GLY A 152 -12.87 -13.20 -15.86
CA GLY A 152 -14.23 -12.74 -16.20
C GLY A 152 -15.09 -12.41 -14.97
N GLN A 153 -14.47 -12.16 -13.82
CA GLN A 153 -15.12 -11.87 -12.54
C GLN A 153 -15.06 -10.37 -12.17
N ASP A 154 -14.73 -9.51 -13.12
CA ASP A 154 -14.63 -8.07 -12.90
C ASP A 154 -16.00 -7.38 -12.98
N THR A 155 -16.80 -7.58 -11.92
CA THR A 155 -18.13 -7.00 -11.77
C THR A 155 -18.12 -5.90 -10.71
N HIS A 156 -19.05 -4.96 -10.79
CA HIS A 156 -19.18 -3.88 -9.80
C HIS A 156 -19.28 -4.40 -8.34
N PRO A 157 -20.11 -5.40 -8.02
CA PRO A 157 -20.12 -6.00 -6.68
C PRO A 157 -18.76 -6.56 -6.23
N ASN A 158 -18.04 -7.23 -7.13
CA ASN A 158 -16.74 -7.82 -6.80
C ASN A 158 -15.69 -6.73 -6.58
N ARG A 159 -15.68 -5.65 -7.38
CA ARG A 159 -14.78 -4.50 -7.18
C ARG A 159 -14.98 -3.83 -5.82
N LEU A 160 -16.22 -3.69 -5.37
CA LEU A 160 -16.54 -3.12 -4.05
C LEU A 160 -16.02 -4.02 -2.91
N GLU A 161 -16.13 -5.34 -3.05
CA GLU A 161 -15.59 -6.30 -2.08
C GLU A 161 -14.06 -6.35 -2.09
N VAL A 162 -13.41 -6.21 -3.25
CA VAL A 162 -11.94 -6.04 -3.33
C VAL A 162 -11.52 -4.77 -2.60
N ALA A 163 -12.23 -3.66 -2.82
CA ALA A 163 -11.94 -2.41 -2.11
C ALA A 163 -12.07 -2.61 -0.59
N ALA A 164 -13.09 -3.35 -0.14
CA ALA A 164 -13.29 -3.63 1.29
C ALA A 164 -12.17 -4.51 1.86
N GLY A 165 -11.63 -5.44 1.07
CA GLY A 165 -10.52 -6.29 1.46
C GLY A 165 -9.19 -5.56 1.66
N GLY A 166 -9.00 -4.39 1.06
CA GLY A 166 -7.83 -3.53 1.28
C GLY A 166 -8.12 -2.32 2.15
N ASN A 167 -9.14 -2.38 3.02
CA ASN A 167 -9.48 -1.26 3.90
C ASN A 167 -8.34 -0.93 4.88
N GLY A 168 -7.65 -1.94 5.42
CA GLY A 168 -6.49 -1.76 6.29
C GLY A 168 -5.39 -0.95 5.61
N ASP A 169 -5.09 -1.27 4.35
CA ASP A 169 -4.11 -0.54 3.54
C ASP A 169 -4.51 0.94 3.41
N ILE A 170 -5.77 1.21 3.11
CA ILE A 170 -6.26 2.58 2.91
C ILE A 170 -6.28 3.38 4.20
N LEU A 171 -6.62 2.77 5.34
CA LEU A 171 -6.55 3.43 6.64
C LEU A 171 -5.11 3.78 7.00
N SER A 172 -4.15 2.88 6.76
CA SER A 172 -2.72 3.14 6.95
C SER A 172 -2.22 4.28 6.05
N LEU A 173 -2.66 4.30 4.78
CA LEU A 173 -2.33 5.39 3.85
C LEU A 173 -2.93 6.73 4.28
N GLU A 174 -4.19 6.76 4.69
CA GLU A 174 -4.85 7.98 5.15
C GLU A 174 -4.17 8.54 6.40
N HIS A 175 -3.79 7.66 7.34
CA HIS A 175 -3.00 8.02 8.50
C HIS A 175 -1.64 8.62 8.09
N ALA A 176 -0.93 8.01 7.14
CA ALA A 176 0.36 8.51 6.68
C ALA A 176 0.25 9.86 5.95
N VAL A 177 -0.86 10.11 5.25
CA VAL A 177 -1.15 11.39 4.60
C VAL A 177 -1.50 12.46 5.63
N ASP A 178 -2.13 12.10 6.75
CA ASP A 178 -2.51 12.99 7.86
C ASP A 178 -3.28 14.24 7.42
N GLY A 179 -4.24 14.05 6.49
CA GLY A 179 -5.07 15.13 5.95
C GLY A 179 -4.33 16.17 5.09
N ARG A 180 -3.01 16.05 4.91
CA ARG A 180 -2.19 16.99 4.12
C ARG A 180 -2.56 17.00 2.64
N PHE A 181 -3.06 15.88 2.14
CA PHE A 181 -3.46 15.71 0.75
C PHE A 181 -4.89 15.14 0.68
N PRO A 182 -5.73 15.59 -0.28
CA PRO A 182 -7.04 14.99 -0.48
C PRO A 182 -6.90 13.53 -0.90
N MET A 183 -7.47 12.59 -0.11
CA MET A 183 -7.36 11.15 -0.38
C MET A 183 -7.78 10.75 -1.80
N ARG A 184 -8.76 11.44 -2.39
CA ARG A 184 -9.16 11.22 -3.78
C ARG A 184 -8.01 11.43 -4.78
N GLN A 185 -7.17 12.43 -4.55
CA GLN A 185 -6.02 12.71 -5.42
C GLN A 185 -4.92 11.68 -5.18
N VAL A 186 -4.57 11.43 -3.91
CA VAL A 186 -3.58 10.41 -3.51
C VAL A 186 -3.91 9.06 -4.13
N MET A 187 -5.16 8.59 -3.99
CA MET A 187 -5.62 7.33 -4.54
C MET A 187 -5.56 7.27 -6.07
N LYS A 188 -5.85 8.38 -6.76
CA LYS A 188 -5.76 8.43 -8.22
C LYS A 188 -4.33 8.23 -8.70
N GLU A 189 -3.39 8.95 -8.09
CA GLU A 189 -1.97 8.90 -8.45
C GLU A 189 -1.35 7.55 -8.05
N ALA A 190 -1.63 7.09 -6.82
CA ALA A 190 -1.20 5.79 -6.31
C ALA A 190 -1.61 4.63 -7.23
N ARG A 191 -2.88 4.58 -7.66
CA ARG A 191 -3.37 3.54 -8.57
C ARG A 191 -2.68 3.59 -9.92
N ALA A 192 -2.51 4.78 -10.49
CA ALA A 192 -1.83 4.91 -11.79
C ALA A 192 -0.37 4.43 -11.73
N SER A 193 0.35 4.77 -10.66
CA SER A 193 1.71 4.29 -10.41
C SER A 193 1.75 2.78 -10.17
N ALA A 194 0.87 2.26 -9.31
CA ALA A 194 0.76 0.83 -9.04
C ALA A 194 0.44 0.03 -10.31
N ASP A 195 -0.55 0.45 -11.10
CA ASP A 195 -0.94 -0.18 -12.35
C ASP A 195 0.20 -0.24 -13.36
N THR A 196 1.04 0.80 -13.41
CA THR A 196 2.23 0.84 -14.28
C THR A 196 3.21 -0.27 -13.89
N VAL A 197 3.54 -0.38 -12.60
CA VAL A 197 4.46 -1.41 -12.09
C VAL A 197 3.85 -2.81 -12.23
N ILE A 198 2.59 -2.99 -11.81
CA ILE A 198 1.84 -4.27 -11.92
C ILE A 198 1.77 -4.73 -13.38
N SER A 199 1.57 -3.82 -14.32
CA SER A 199 1.58 -4.12 -15.76
C SER A 199 2.92 -4.66 -16.23
N GLY A 200 4.02 -4.01 -15.84
CA GLY A 200 5.37 -4.42 -16.22
C GLY A 200 5.90 -5.66 -15.48
N GLN A 201 5.40 -5.93 -14.27
CA GLN A 201 5.97 -6.92 -13.35
C GLN A 201 5.00 -8.06 -12.98
N TRP A 202 3.92 -8.24 -13.77
CA TRP A 202 2.90 -9.25 -13.48
C TRP A 202 3.45 -10.68 -13.36
N ASP A 203 4.42 -11.04 -14.19
CA ASP A 203 5.05 -12.35 -14.14
C ASP A 203 5.83 -12.56 -12.82
N GLN A 204 6.44 -11.50 -12.29
CA GLN A 204 7.09 -11.55 -10.98
C GLN A 204 6.06 -11.66 -9.84
N ILE A 205 4.99 -10.87 -9.89
CA ILE A 205 3.89 -10.93 -8.90
C ILE A 205 3.32 -12.34 -8.83
N THR A 206 2.99 -12.92 -9.99
CA THR A 206 2.41 -14.28 -10.04
C THR A 206 3.41 -15.37 -9.63
N ALA A 207 4.71 -15.20 -9.91
CA ALA A 207 5.74 -16.11 -9.44
C ALA A 207 5.90 -16.06 -7.91
N VAL A 208 5.97 -14.86 -7.33
CA VAL A 208 6.04 -14.66 -5.87
C VAL A 208 4.77 -15.20 -5.20
N ALA A 209 3.58 -14.91 -5.74
CA ALA A 209 2.31 -15.42 -5.22
C ALA A 209 2.28 -16.96 -5.16
N ARG A 210 2.72 -17.64 -6.22
CA ARG A 210 2.82 -19.11 -6.23
C ARG A 210 3.83 -19.63 -5.23
N ALA A 211 4.99 -18.97 -5.13
CA ALA A 211 6.04 -19.37 -4.21
C ALA A 211 5.60 -19.22 -2.75
N VAL A 212 4.96 -18.11 -2.37
CA VAL A 212 4.49 -17.92 -0.99
C VAL A 212 3.31 -18.85 -0.66
N LEU A 213 2.42 -19.12 -1.62
CA LEU A 213 1.33 -20.07 -1.43
C LEU A 213 1.85 -21.51 -1.15
N ALA A 214 2.98 -21.88 -1.74
CA ALA A 214 3.61 -23.18 -1.54
C ALA A 214 4.40 -23.27 -0.22
N ASN A 215 5.02 -22.17 0.22
CA ASN A 215 5.90 -22.15 1.40
C ASN A 215 5.24 -21.62 2.68
N GLY A 216 4.07 -21.00 2.59
CA GLY A 216 3.37 -20.31 3.69
C GLY A 216 3.99 -18.94 4.01
N ARG A 217 5.33 -18.90 4.16
CA ARG A 217 6.13 -17.69 4.40
C ARG A 217 7.32 -17.64 3.45
N MET A 218 7.69 -16.43 3.04
CA MET A 218 8.95 -16.15 2.36
C MET A 218 9.67 -14.99 3.05
N ASP A 219 10.98 -15.13 3.23
CA ASP A 219 11.84 -14.01 3.63
C ASP A 219 12.28 -13.16 2.43
N ARG A 220 12.98 -12.06 2.74
CA ARG A 220 13.54 -11.13 1.76
C ARG A 220 14.33 -11.79 0.63
N ASP A 221 15.26 -12.68 0.96
CA ASP A 221 16.18 -13.25 -0.02
C ASP A 221 15.41 -14.21 -0.94
N GLN A 222 14.48 -14.99 -0.38
CA GLN A 222 13.59 -15.85 -1.14
C GLN A 222 12.70 -15.05 -2.12
N VAL A 223 12.12 -13.91 -1.68
CA VAL A 223 11.31 -13.06 -2.56
C VAL A 223 12.14 -12.54 -3.73
N ARG A 224 13.35 -12.04 -3.45
CA ARG A 224 14.26 -11.49 -4.47
C ARG A 224 14.74 -12.53 -5.46
N ASP A 225 15.06 -13.74 -5.01
CA ASP A 225 15.46 -14.84 -5.88
C ASP A 225 14.34 -15.23 -6.85
N VAL A 226 13.09 -15.30 -6.36
CA VAL A 226 11.92 -15.57 -7.20
C VAL A 226 11.68 -14.45 -8.20
N MET A 227 11.73 -13.18 -7.77
CA MET A 227 11.59 -12.01 -8.66
C MET A 227 12.67 -12.00 -9.75
N HIS A 228 13.93 -12.23 -9.37
CA HIS A 228 15.05 -12.28 -10.29
C HIS A 228 14.87 -13.40 -11.32
N THR A 229 14.52 -14.61 -10.87
CA THR A 229 14.28 -15.76 -11.75
C THR A 229 13.15 -15.48 -12.75
N ALA A 230 12.02 -14.96 -12.29
CA ALA A 230 10.89 -14.61 -13.15
C ALA A 230 11.24 -13.50 -14.16
N GLY A 231 12.00 -12.49 -13.75
CA GLY A 231 12.45 -11.40 -14.63
C GLY A 231 13.37 -11.84 -15.77
N HIS A 232 14.10 -12.95 -15.60
CA HIS A 232 15.00 -13.48 -16.64
C HIS A 232 14.27 -14.37 -17.65
N GLN A 233 13.19 -15.06 -17.26
CA GLN A 233 12.43 -15.92 -18.16
C GLN A 233 11.73 -15.16 -19.30
N GLY A 234 11.31 -13.91 -19.05
CA GLY A 234 10.77 -13.02 -20.08
C GLY A 234 11.81 -12.50 -21.10
N ARG A 235 13.11 -12.68 -20.82
CA ARG A 235 14.23 -12.26 -21.69
C ARG A 235 14.80 -13.36 -22.55
N ILE A 236 14.17 -14.54 -22.62
CA ILE A 236 14.62 -15.62 -23.51
C ILE A 236 14.67 -15.09 -24.95
N SER A 237 15.91 -14.93 -25.39
CA SER A 237 16.45 -14.53 -26.67
C SER A 237 15.44 -14.54 -27.81
N LYS A 238 15.14 -13.34 -28.33
CA LYS A 238 14.70 -13.18 -29.72
C LYS A 238 15.66 -14.05 -30.56
N PRO A 239 15.18 -15.01 -31.37
CA PRO A 239 16.07 -15.86 -32.16
C PRO A 239 16.96 -14.94 -32.99
N VAL A 240 18.27 -14.99 -32.74
CA VAL A 240 19.24 -14.29 -33.57
C VAL A 240 19.01 -14.80 -35.00
N PRO A 241 18.69 -13.94 -35.98
CA PRO A 241 18.61 -14.39 -37.35
C PRO A 241 19.96 -14.99 -37.72
N ARG A 242 19.94 -16.26 -38.08
CA ARG A 242 21.10 -17.05 -38.49
C ARG A 242 21.67 -16.42 -39.75
N ASN A 243 22.63 -15.51 -39.58
CA ASN A 243 23.44 -14.96 -40.67
C ASN A 243 24.45 -16.02 -41.08
N GLU A 244 24.03 -16.93 -41.97
CA GLU A 244 24.96 -17.66 -42.81
C GLU A 244 25.42 -16.71 -43.92
N SER A 245 26.61 -16.11 -43.76
CA SER A 245 27.50 -15.77 -44.88
C SER A 245 28.84 -15.18 -44.40
N ALA A 246 29.90 -15.90 -44.79
CA ALA A 246 31.10 -15.37 -45.45
C ALA A 246 32.15 -14.54 -44.65
N THR A 247 33.28 -15.22 -44.41
CA THR A 247 34.66 -14.82 -44.75
C THR A 247 35.19 -13.43 -44.37
N ASP A 248 36.22 -13.50 -43.51
CA ASP A 248 37.59 -13.07 -43.81
C ASP A 248 38.00 -11.58 -43.60
N SER A 249 39.16 -11.48 -42.94
CA SER A 249 40.20 -10.47 -43.02
C SER A 249 40.23 -9.18 -42.15
N THR A 250 41.37 -9.11 -41.44
CA THR A 250 42.26 -7.95 -41.19
C THR A 250 41.98 -6.88 -40.12
N ARG A 251 42.83 -6.90 -39.08
CA ARG A 251 43.75 -5.81 -38.62
C ARG A 251 43.36 -4.35 -38.96
N HIS A 252 43.23 -3.47 -37.94
CA HIS A 252 44.20 -2.43 -37.53
C HIS A 252 43.61 -1.30 -36.64
N THR A 253 44.28 -1.08 -35.49
CA THR A 253 44.59 0.16 -34.73
C THR A 253 43.53 1.16 -34.19
N PRO A 254 43.76 1.71 -32.96
CA PRO A 254 42.88 2.70 -32.32
C PRO A 254 43.29 4.14 -32.66
N ASN A 255 42.30 5.03 -32.82
CA ASN A 255 42.50 6.46 -33.00
C ASN A 255 41.83 7.23 -31.85
N PRO A 256 42.55 7.98 -31.00
CA PRO A 256 41.95 8.82 -29.97
C PRO A 256 41.78 10.25 -30.49
N SER A 257 40.55 10.63 -30.85
CA SER A 257 40.21 12.03 -31.13
C SER A 257 39.87 12.75 -29.83
N LYS A 258 40.74 13.71 -29.47
CA LYS A 258 40.50 14.73 -28.46
C LYS A 258 39.54 15.78 -29.03
N HIS A 259 38.34 15.88 -28.47
CA HIS A 259 37.55 17.12 -28.56
C HIS A 259 37.46 17.76 -27.18
N ALA A 260 38.28 18.79 -26.99
CA ALA A 260 38.07 19.81 -25.97
C ALA A 260 36.93 20.72 -26.45
N THR A 261 35.84 20.77 -25.67
CA THR A 261 34.82 21.81 -25.84
C THR A 261 34.95 22.76 -24.65
N THR A 262 35.62 23.88 -24.90
CA THR A 262 35.59 25.07 -24.05
C THR A 262 34.27 25.81 -24.29
N THR A 263 33.43 25.90 -23.26
CA THR A 263 32.37 26.91 -23.17
C THR A 263 32.59 27.70 -21.89
N GLY A 264 33.31 28.82 -22.03
CA GLY A 264 33.18 29.94 -21.11
C GLY A 264 31.91 30.70 -21.50
N GLY A 265 30.98 30.81 -20.55
CA GLY A 265 29.73 31.55 -20.70
C GLY A 265 29.19 31.87 -19.32
N THR A 266 29.41 33.11 -18.91
CA THR A 266 28.98 33.71 -17.65
C THR A 266 27.45 33.65 -17.46
N SER A 267 27.03 33.28 -16.25
CA SER A 267 25.77 33.70 -15.61
C SER A 267 24.44 33.23 -16.23
N MET A 268 24.18 31.92 -16.17
CA MET A 268 22.83 31.34 -16.14
C MET A 268 22.58 30.50 -14.87
N ALA A 269 23.52 30.50 -13.92
CA ALA A 269 23.47 29.72 -12.68
C ALA A 269 22.45 30.25 -11.64
N GLY A 270 21.63 31.25 -11.96
CA GLY A 270 20.70 31.83 -10.98
C GLY A 270 19.41 31.04 -10.83
N ILE A 271 18.62 30.97 -11.91
CA ILE A 271 17.24 30.48 -11.82
C ILE A 271 17.18 28.95 -11.83
N GLU A 272 18.01 28.29 -12.64
CA GLU A 272 18.03 26.82 -12.71
C GLU A 272 18.57 26.17 -11.42
N GLU A 273 19.59 26.77 -10.79
CA GLU A 273 20.06 26.32 -9.46
C GLU A 273 19.03 26.60 -8.36
N ILE A 274 18.30 27.73 -8.42
CA ILE A 274 17.20 28.01 -7.49
C ILE A 274 16.08 26.98 -7.66
N ILE A 275 15.68 26.65 -8.90
CA ILE A 275 14.66 25.62 -9.18
C ILE A 275 15.15 24.25 -8.70
N ALA A 276 16.41 23.89 -8.96
CA ALA A 276 16.99 22.63 -8.48
C ALA A 276 17.07 22.59 -6.94
N ALA A 277 17.40 23.70 -6.27
CA ALA A 277 17.44 23.80 -4.82
C ALA A 277 16.05 23.73 -4.19
N ILE A 278 15.04 24.38 -4.78
CA ILE A 278 13.64 24.28 -4.36
C ILE A 278 13.13 22.85 -4.55
N SER A 279 13.40 22.23 -5.70
CA SER A 279 13.01 20.84 -5.98
C SER A 279 13.66 19.85 -5.01
N ASN A 280 14.97 20.01 -4.74
CA ASN A 280 15.69 19.21 -3.74
C ASN A 280 15.15 19.45 -2.31
N THR A 281 14.77 20.68 -1.99
CA THR A 281 14.17 21.00 -0.68
C THR A 281 12.77 20.43 -0.55
N SER A 282 11.96 20.44 -1.61
CA SER A 282 10.64 19.78 -1.66
C SER A 282 10.79 18.28 -1.46
N SER A 283 11.68 17.64 -2.23
CA SER A 283 11.96 16.21 -2.12
C SER A 283 12.46 15.83 -0.71
N LYS A 284 13.35 16.63 -0.11
CA LYS A 284 13.78 16.41 1.28
C LYS A 284 12.67 16.65 2.29
N SER A 285 11.80 17.62 2.04
CA SER A 285 10.63 17.87 2.90
C SER A 285 9.66 16.69 2.85
N GLU A 286 9.40 16.15 1.66
CA GLU A 286 8.61 14.93 1.45
C GLU A 286 9.25 13.72 2.15
N GLN A 287 10.57 13.56 2.08
CA GLN A 287 11.29 12.50 2.81
C GLN A 287 11.18 12.66 4.32
N ILE A 288 11.37 13.87 4.85
CA ILE A 288 11.21 14.15 6.29
C ILE A 288 9.76 13.86 6.72
N GLN A 289 8.80 14.24 5.88
CA GLN A 289 7.38 14.00 6.12
C GLN A 289 7.02 12.52 6.09
N GLY A 290 7.60 11.73 5.19
CA GLY A 290 7.45 10.28 5.15
C GLY A 290 8.05 9.62 6.40
N ALA A 291 9.25 10.05 6.82
CA ALA A 291 9.87 9.58 8.04
C ALA A 291 9.03 9.94 9.30
N LEU A 292 8.37 11.09 9.33
CA LEU A 292 7.48 11.48 10.43
C LEU A 292 6.21 10.62 10.50
N ALA A 293 5.54 10.42 9.36
CA ALA A 293 4.38 9.54 9.26
C ALA A 293 4.72 8.11 9.72
N GLN A 294 5.90 7.64 9.36
CA GLN A 294 6.44 6.35 9.77
C GLN A 294 6.71 6.27 11.29
N VAL A 295 7.26 7.32 11.90
CA VAL A 295 7.42 7.38 13.37
C VAL A 295 6.07 7.33 14.09
N GLN A 296 5.02 7.96 13.54
CA GLN A 296 3.67 7.88 14.09
C GLN A 296 3.10 6.46 14.01
N GLN A 297 3.28 5.80 12.86
CA GLN A 297 2.89 4.40 12.68
C GLN A 297 3.59 3.50 13.72
N TRP A 298 4.91 3.65 13.89
CA TRP A 298 5.66 2.89 14.89
C TRP A 298 5.19 3.12 16.32
N ALA A 299 4.93 4.38 16.68
CA ALA A 299 4.42 4.68 18.01
C ALA A 299 3.10 3.94 18.28
N THR A 300 2.24 3.86 17.26
CA THR A 300 0.96 3.14 17.32
C THR A 300 1.15 1.63 17.42
N GLU A 301 2.06 1.06 16.62
CA GLU A 301 2.39 -0.37 16.66
C GLU A 301 3.00 -0.78 18.00
N ILE A 302 3.95 0.00 18.53
CA ILE A 302 4.56 -0.24 19.85
C ILE A 302 3.50 -0.13 20.95
N ALA A 303 2.62 0.87 20.90
CA ALA A 303 1.51 0.97 21.84
C ALA A 303 0.60 -0.26 21.77
N GLY A 304 0.30 -0.76 20.57
CA GLY A 304 -0.45 -1.99 20.36
C GLY A 304 0.26 -3.23 20.94
N HIS A 305 1.56 -3.39 20.67
CA HIS A 305 2.36 -4.49 21.21
C HIS A 305 2.46 -4.45 22.74
N LEU A 306 2.64 -3.26 23.31
CA LEU A 306 2.61 -3.08 24.77
C LEU A 306 1.24 -3.47 25.32
N HIS A 307 0.15 -3.05 24.69
CA HIS A 307 -1.20 -3.43 25.11
C HIS A 307 -1.45 -4.94 25.02
N MET A 308 -0.93 -5.64 24.00
CA MET A 308 -1.05 -7.10 23.91
C MET A 308 -0.23 -7.82 24.97
N ALA A 309 1.03 -7.42 25.17
CA ALA A 309 1.93 -8.09 26.10
C ALA A 309 1.53 -7.85 27.58
N LEU A 310 0.90 -6.71 27.85
CA LEU A 310 0.74 -6.20 29.21
C LEU A 310 -0.70 -5.83 29.58
N GLY A 311 -1.64 -5.83 28.64
CA GLY A 311 -3.03 -5.40 28.84
C GLY A 311 -3.83 -6.31 29.78
N GLU A 312 -3.47 -7.59 29.86
CA GLU A 312 -4.05 -8.53 30.83
C GLU A 312 -3.41 -8.43 32.22
N SER A 313 -2.36 -7.63 32.38
CA SER A 313 -1.77 -7.39 33.69
C SER A 313 -2.75 -6.63 34.57
N GLY A 314 -3.21 -7.27 35.65
CA GLY A 314 -3.99 -6.61 36.70
C GLY A 314 -3.18 -5.62 37.55
N GLN A 315 -1.90 -5.40 37.24
CA GLN A 315 -1.04 -4.46 37.95
C GLN A 315 -1.25 -3.04 37.44
N HIS A 316 -1.67 -2.14 38.32
CA HIS A 316 -1.98 -0.75 38.02
C HIS A 316 -0.78 0.01 37.42
N GLU A 317 0.43 -0.31 37.88
CA GLU A 317 1.68 0.30 37.41
C GLU A 317 1.93 0.04 35.92
N VAL A 318 1.54 -1.14 35.43
CA VAL A 318 1.69 -1.53 34.04
C VAL A 318 0.75 -0.74 33.14
N GLN A 319 -0.50 -0.56 33.56
CA GLN A 319 -1.47 0.29 32.84
C GLN A 319 -1.04 1.76 32.83
N GLN A 320 -0.44 2.25 33.93
CA GLN A 320 0.15 3.60 34.00
C GLN A 320 1.31 3.79 33.01
N VAL A 321 2.18 2.79 32.85
CA VAL A 321 3.31 2.87 31.90
C VAL A 321 2.80 2.90 30.46
N ILE A 322 1.77 2.11 30.12
CA ILE A 322 1.15 2.14 28.79
C ILE A 322 0.54 3.52 28.51
N GLY A 323 -0.22 4.08 29.46
CA GLY A 323 -0.82 5.41 29.34
C GLY A 323 0.24 6.51 29.18
N LEU A 324 1.29 6.49 30.00
CA LEU A 324 2.42 7.42 29.88
C LEU A 324 3.10 7.32 28.53
N PHE A 325 3.30 6.11 27.98
CA PHE A 325 3.88 5.95 26.65
C PHE A 325 3.00 6.57 25.56
N GLN A 326 1.69 6.37 25.62
CA GLN A 326 0.73 6.97 24.67
C GLN A 326 0.76 8.50 24.75
N GLU A 327 0.70 9.08 25.96
CA GLU A 327 0.81 10.53 26.16
C GLU A 327 2.13 11.09 25.63
N LEU A 328 3.25 10.41 25.89
CA LEU A 328 4.57 10.85 25.44
C LEU A 328 4.72 10.74 23.92
N ALA A 329 4.16 9.70 23.32
CA ALA A 329 4.10 9.55 21.87
C ALA A 329 3.28 10.67 21.23
N GLU A 330 2.07 10.94 21.72
CA GLU A 330 1.21 12.04 21.24
C GLU A 330 1.87 13.40 21.41
N GLN A 331 2.52 13.65 22.55
CA GLN A 331 3.23 14.90 22.80
C GLN A 331 4.40 15.08 21.83
N ARG A 332 5.21 14.05 21.60
CA ARG A 332 6.34 14.10 20.65
C ARG A 332 5.87 14.27 19.21
N ILE A 333 4.80 13.61 18.83
CA ILE A 333 4.14 13.80 17.54
C ILE A 333 3.71 15.26 17.40
N THR A 334 3.04 15.82 18.41
CA THR A 334 2.59 17.21 18.41
C THR A 334 3.75 18.20 18.29
N GLU A 335 4.85 17.97 19.03
CA GLU A 335 6.06 18.80 18.96
C GLU A 335 6.74 18.75 17.59
N LEU A 336 6.70 17.59 16.91
CA LEU A 336 7.24 17.43 15.56
C LEU A 336 6.39 18.11 14.49
N HIS A 337 5.08 18.27 14.73
CA HIS A 337 4.17 19.01 13.84
C HIS A 337 4.22 20.52 14.03
N GLN A 338 4.81 21.02 15.12
CA GLN A 338 5.01 22.46 15.29
C GLN A 338 6.15 22.95 14.38
N PRO A 339 5.89 23.86 13.41
CA PRO A 339 6.94 24.39 12.57
C PRO A 339 7.99 25.12 13.40
N ALA A 340 9.27 24.87 13.10
CA ALA A 340 10.43 25.50 13.77
C ALA A 340 10.42 27.05 13.76
N ALA A 341 9.50 27.67 13.02
CA ALA A 341 9.34 29.12 12.92
C ALA A 341 8.93 29.81 14.24
N LEU A 342 8.39 29.08 15.23
CA LEU A 342 8.02 29.66 16.53
C LEU A 342 9.15 29.62 17.58
N ARG A 343 10.26 28.90 17.36
CA ARG A 343 11.39 28.85 18.31
C ARG A 343 12.41 29.99 18.12
N GLY A 344 12.24 30.83 17.10
CA GLY A 344 13.15 31.93 16.78
C GLY A 344 12.81 33.29 17.41
N GLN A 345 11.65 33.42 18.07
CA GLN A 345 11.19 34.71 18.60
C GLN A 345 11.59 34.99 20.07
N GLU A 346 12.21 34.05 20.78
CA GLU A 346 12.55 34.22 22.21
C GLU A 346 14.03 34.55 22.51
N CYS A 347 14.91 34.66 21.51
CA CYS A 347 16.33 35.03 21.72
C CYS A 347 16.64 36.51 21.41
N GLY A 348 15.63 37.39 21.45
CA GLY A 348 15.79 38.83 21.23
C GLY A 348 15.14 39.65 22.34
N SER A 349 15.72 39.61 23.55
CA SER A 349 15.46 40.58 24.62
C SER A 349 16.73 40.78 25.44
#